data_AF-A0A818PCE4-F1
#
_entry.id   AF-A0A818PCE4-F1
#
_cell.length_a   1.000
_cell.length_b   1.000
_cell.length_c   1.000
_cell.angle_alpha   90.00
_cell.angle_beta   90.00
_cell.angle_gamma   90.00
#
_symmetry.space_group_name_H-M   'P 1'
#
loop_
_entity.id
_entity.type
_entity.pdbx_description
1 polymer ?
#
loop_
_entity_poly.entity_id
_entity_poly.type
_entity_poly.pdbx_seq_one_letter_code
_entity_poly.pdbx_strand_id
1 'polypeptide(L)'
;MEVILGDEARIRVPNEFQIQYTNNANPPTFFLTIEYLLKIDPNNHLFNLPFIQRLEKWYQWYNRTQYGSQPLTYRWRGRNASSIYELNPKTLTSGLDDYPRASHPTDGERHIDLRCWMTLASTILGKLYTLINNEQTNQYLNYAQLLLNNEQLDQLHWSEQYGMYADYGLHTDYIQLQRVPIGKLNPQQPQQQQQTHMIRQITRQSDLNLKYVKHFGYISLFPLMTRILNSQSPKLEKILNDLQNPSLLWTQYGLRSLAQTSSLYGIRNTEHDPPYWRGAIWINMNYMVLSALQHYAKTSGPYSDKARQIYGQLRTNLITNMYRVYEKTGHIWEQYDDKTGHGQGSHSFTGWSSLIVLIMSELYDD
;
A
#
# COMPACT_ATOMS: atom_id res chain seq x y z
N MET A 1 -0.22 -6.69 13.42
CA MET A 1 -1.14 -6.87 14.54
C MET A 1 -1.12 -5.57 15.32
N GLU A 2 -2.27 -5.09 15.75
CA GLU A 2 -2.33 -3.96 16.69
C GLU A 2 -2.05 -4.49 18.11
N VAL A 3 -1.14 -3.83 18.83
CA VAL A 3 -0.71 -4.26 20.16
C VAL A 3 -1.54 -3.53 21.20
N ILE A 4 -2.58 -4.19 21.72
CA ILE A 4 -3.52 -3.62 22.69
C ILE A 4 -3.31 -4.33 24.03
N LEU A 5 -2.43 -3.78 24.87
CA LEU A 5 -2.05 -4.38 26.16
C LEU A 5 -2.52 -3.50 27.32
N GLY A 6 -3.29 -4.09 28.24
CA GLY A 6 -3.84 -3.41 29.42
C GLY A 6 -5.15 -2.67 29.16
N ASP A 7 -5.82 -2.27 30.24
CA ASP A 7 -7.18 -1.71 30.17
C ASP A 7 -7.20 -0.30 29.58
N GLU A 8 -6.15 0.50 29.81
CA GLU A 8 -6.03 1.84 29.22
C GLU A 8 -6.03 1.78 27.69
N ALA A 9 -5.28 0.84 27.10
CA ALA A 9 -5.25 0.66 25.65
C ALA A 9 -6.61 0.18 25.11
N ARG A 10 -7.26 -0.77 25.79
CA ARG A 10 -8.56 -1.32 25.37
C ARG A 10 -9.68 -0.28 25.35
N ILE A 11 -9.74 0.61 26.33
CA ILE A 11 -10.79 1.65 26.40
C ILE A 11 -10.72 2.61 25.20
N ARG A 12 -9.53 2.77 24.59
CA ARG A 12 -9.32 3.64 23.43
C ARG A 12 -9.63 2.98 22.08
N VAL A 13 -9.92 1.68 22.07
CA VAL A 13 -10.18 0.91 20.83
C VAL A 13 -11.58 0.29 20.91
N PRO A 14 -12.48 0.57 19.95
CA PRO A 14 -13.80 -0.07 19.90
C PRO A 14 -13.69 -1.60 19.95
N ASN A 15 -14.63 -2.25 20.65
CA ASN A 15 -14.55 -3.69 20.97
C ASN A 15 -14.41 -4.57 19.72
N GLU A 16 -15.02 -4.17 18.61
CA GLU A 16 -14.95 -4.84 17.32
C GLU A 16 -13.54 -4.86 16.70
N PHE A 17 -12.65 -3.96 17.11
CA PHE A 17 -11.26 -3.89 16.63
C PHE A 17 -10.24 -4.49 17.62
N GLN A 18 -10.66 -4.83 18.83
CA GLN A 18 -9.73 -5.39 19.84
C GLN A 18 -9.29 -6.82 19.50
N ILE A 19 -10.16 -7.63 18.91
CA ILE A 19 -9.85 -9.04 18.57
C ILE A 19 -8.87 -9.07 17.40
N GLN A 20 -7.70 -9.67 17.65
CA GLN A 20 -6.68 -9.88 16.63
C GLN A 20 -6.76 -11.30 16.05
N TYR A 21 -6.57 -11.43 14.74
CA TYR A 21 -6.63 -12.72 14.04
C TYR A 21 -5.24 -13.23 13.69
N THR A 22 -4.95 -14.49 13.99
CA THR A 22 -3.61 -15.11 13.83
C THR A 22 -3.24 -15.45 12.39
N ASN A 23 -4.17 -15.32 11.45
CA ASN A 23 -3.94 -15.46 10.00
C ASN A 23 -3.83 -14.10 9.30
N ASN A 24 -4.10 -13.00 10.00
CA ASN A 24 -4.01 -11.64 9.48
C ASN A 24 -2.59 -11.12 9.68
N ALA A 25 -2.02 -10.62 8.59
CA ALA A 25 -0.70 -10.00 8.55
C ALA A 25 -0.81 -8.47 8.48
N ASN A 26 0.34 -7.80 8.55
CA ASN A 26 0.51 -6.37 8.25
C ASN A 26 1.83 -6.16 7.47
N PRO A 27 1.97 -5.06 6.71
CA PRO A 27 3.22 -4.72 6.04
C PRO A 27 4.41 -4.82 6.99
N PRO A 28 5.48 -5.55 6.64
CA PRO A 28 6.59 -5.77 7.54
C PRO A 28 7.62 -4.65 7.44
N THR A 29 7.19 -3.43 7.71
CA THR A 29 7.97 -2.20 7.52
C THR A 29 9.24 -2.15 8.36
N PHE A 30 9.33 -2.93 9.45
CA PHE A 30 10.56 -3.06 10.24
C PHE A 30 11.75 -3.58 9.41
N PHE A 31 11.51 -4.28 8.29
CA PHE A 31 12.58 -4.64 7.37
C PHE A 31 13.25 -3.41 6.74
N LEU A 32 12.53 -2.31 6.49
CA LEU A 32 13.13 -1.07 6.00
C LEU A 32 14.16 -0.53 7.02
N THR A 33 13.80 -0.53 8.30
CA THR A 33 14.74 -0.11 9.37
C THR A 33 15.93 -1.05 9.48
N ILE A 34 15.72 -2.37 9.36
CA ILE A 34 16.82 -3.35 9.36
C ILE A 34 17.74 -3.13 8.16
N GLU A 35 17.20 -2.86 6.97
CA GLU A 35 17.99 -2.55 5.77
C GLU A 35 18.85 -1.30 5.96
N TYR A 36 18.25 -0.24 6.52
CA TYR A 36 19.00 0.97 6.87
C TYR A 36 20.14 0.68 7.85
N LEU A 37 19.86 -0.04 8.94
CA LEU A 37 20.87 -0.41 9.95
C LEU A 37 21.99 -1.29 9.37
N LEU A 38 21.64 -2.27 8.53
CA LEU A 38 22.60 -3.13 7.82
C LEU A 38 23.60 -2.32 7.00
N LYS A 39 23.15 -1.21 6.43
CA LYS A 39 23.97 -0.35 5.60
C LYS A 39 24.89 0.57 6.42
N ILE A 40 24.36 1.21 7.47
CA ILE A 40 25.14 2.17 8.27
C ILE A 40 26.04 1.51 9.32
N ASP A 41 25.68 0.30 9.77
CA ASP A 41 26.39 -0.45 10.79
C ASP A 41 26.27 -1.97 10.51
N PRO A 42 26.96 -2.51 9.49
CA PRO A 42 26.90 -3.94 9.17
C PRO A 42 27.42 -4.85 10.29
N ASN A 43 28.21 -4.31 11.23
CA ASN A 43 28.73 -5.03 12.39
C ASN A 43 27.86 -4.84 13.64
N ASN A 44 26.63 -4.34 13.49
CA ASN A 44 25.73 -4.10 14.59
C ASN A 44 25.53 -5.38 15.41
N HIS A 45 25.76 -5.30 16.72
CA HIS A 45 25.65 -6.42 17.65
C HIS A 45 24.24 -7.07 17.68
N LEU A 46 23.21 -6.35 17.20
CA LEU A 46 21.87 -6.88 17.01
C LEU A 46 21.82 -7.99 15.95
N PHE A 47 22.69 -7.98 14.93
CA PHE A 47 22.70 -8.96 13.83
C PHE A 47 23.37 -10.29 14.21
N ASN A 48 23.07 -10.77 15.41
CA ASN A 48 23.48 -12.07 15.90
C ASN A 48 22.47 -13.17 15.50
N LEU A 49 22.89 -14.42 15.62
CA LEU A 49 22.07 -15.58 15.23
C LEU A 49 20.69 -15.62 15.93
N PRO A 50 20.54 -15.37 17.25
CA PRO A 50 19.23 -15.34 17.90
C PRO A 50 18.25 -14.32 17.31
N PHE A 51 18.71 -13.11 16.96
CA PHE A 51 17.87 -12.10 16.31
C PHE A 51 17.43 -12.57 14.92
N ILE A 52 18.39 -13.04 14.12
CA ILE A 52 18.14 -13.51 12.76
C ILE A 52 17.15 -14.70 12.77
N GLN A 53 17.28 -15.64 13.71
CA GLN A 53 16.35 -16.77 13.83
C GLN A 53 14.93 -16.35 14.25
N ARG A 54 14.76 -15.28 15.04
CA ARG A 54 13.42 -14.74 15.34
C ARG A 54 12.80 -14.10 14.10
N LEU A 55 13.59 -13.36 13.35
CA LEU A 55 13.20 -12.75 12.08
C LEU A 55 12.83 -13.83 11.05
N GLU A 56 13.61 -14.91 10.98
CA GLU A 56 13.34 -16.09 10.17
C GLU A 56 12.00 -16.73 10.52
N LYS A 57 11.72 -16.99 11.80
CA LYS A 57 10.44 -17.56 12.23
C LYS A 57 9.25 -16.68 11.82
N TRP A 58 9.40 -15.37 11.96
CA TRP A 58 8.40 -14.41 11.51
C TRP A 58 8.23 -14.50 9.98
N TYR A 59 9.33 -14.50 9.22
CA TYR A 59 9.31 -14.58 7.76
C TYR A 59 8.66 -15.89 7.28
N GLN A 60 9.00 -17.03 7.89
CA GLN A 60 8.43 -18.33 7.55
C GLN A 60 6.92 -18.39 7.83
N TRP A 61 6.47 -17.86 8.97
CA TRP A 61 5.04 -17.73 9.25
C TRP A 61 4.35 -16.88 8.18
N TYR A 62 4.94 -15.74 7.82
CA TYR A 62 4.37 -14.82 6.86
C TYR A 62 4.30 -15.44 5.45
N ASN A 63 5.41 -16.01 5.00
CA ASN A 63 5.54 -16.68 3.70
C ASN A 63 4.54 -17.84 3.57
N ARG A 64 4.33 -18.61 4.64
CA ARG A 64 3.37 -19.72 4.65
C ARG A 64 1.92 -19.25 4.67
N THR A 65 1.59 -18.25 5.50
CA THR A 65 0.19 -17.87 5.75
C THR A 65 -0.38 -16.97 4.67
N GLN A 66 0.47 -16.15 4.05
CA GLN A 66 0.07 -15.17 3.03
C GLN A 66 0.34 -15.63 1.59
N TYR A 67 0.80 -16.88 1.41
CA TYR A 67 1.05 -17.48 0.09
C TYR A 67 -0.20 -17.41 -0.81
N GLY A 68 0.00 -17.11 -2.10
CA GLY A 68 -1.07 -17.05 -3.09
C GLY A 68 -1.43 -18.44 -3.66
N SER A 69 -2.33 -18.47 -4.65
CA SER A 69 -2.76 -19.73 -5.29
C SER A 69 -1.74 -20.29 -6.28
N GLN A 70 -0.71 -19.52 -6.65
CA GLN A 70 0.31 -19.87 -7.63
C GLN A 70 1.72 -19.56 -7.11
N PRO A 71 2.78 -20.21 -7.64
CA PRO A 71 4.17 -19.89 -7.30
C PRO A 71 4.48 -18.40 -7.39
N LEU A 72 5.22 -17.88 -6.40
CA LEU A 72 5.69 -16.48 -6.33
C LEU A 72 4.58 -15.42 -6.24
N THR A 73 3.35 -15.85 -5.93
CA THR A 73 2.22 -14.97 -5.67
C THR A 73 1.88 -14.94 -4.20
N TYR A 74 1.30 -13.84 -3.76
CA TYR A 74 0.86 -13.65 -2.39
C TYR A 74 -0.51 -12.99 -2.35
N ARG A 75 -1.24 -13.22 -1.25
CA ARG A 75 -2.57 -12.66 -1.04
C ARG A 75 -2.81 -12.36 0.44
N TRP A 76 -3.15 -11.11 0.71
CA TRP A 76 -3.63 -10.65 2.01
C TRP A 76 -4.86 -11.44 2.46
N ARG A 77 -4.83 -11.93 3.70
CA ARG A 77 -6.00 -12.55 4.35
C ARG A 77 -6.88 -11.48 5.02
N GLY A 78 -8.12 -11.85 5.34
CA GLY A 78 -9.04 -11.00 6.10
C GLY A 78 -9.97 -10.10 5.29
N ARG A 79 -9.99 -10.18 3.94
CA ARG A 79 -11.01 -9.50 3.13
C ARG A 79 -12.37 -10.17 3.30
N ASN A 80 -13.45 -9.37 3.38
CA ASN A 80 -14.81 -9.87 3.55
C ASN A 80 -15.53 -10.08 2.20
N ALA A 81 -15.60 -11.33 1.72
CA ALA A 81 -16.25 -11.67 0.46
C ALA A 81 -17.79 -11.57 0.50
N SER A 82 -18.41 -11.65 1.68
CA SER A 82 -19.87 -11.63 1.85
C SER A 82 -20.44 -10.24 2.16
N SER A 83 -19.58 -9.22 2.23
CA SER A 83 -19.98 -7.85 2.50
C SER A 83 -20.87 -7.30 1.37
N ILE A 84 -22.10 -6.93 1.73
CA ILE A 84 -23.04 -6.23 0.85
C ILE A 84 -23.13 -4.73 1.14
N TYR A 85 -22.50 -4.25 2.21
CA TYR A 85 -22.55 -2.84 2.60
C TYR A 85 -21.36 -2.03 2.10
N GLU A 86 -20.27 -2.71 1.76
CA GLU A 86 -19.07 -2.11 1.19
C GLU A 86 -19.16 -2.11 -0.33
N LEU A 87 -18.90 -0.96 -0.95
CA LEU A 87 -18.76 -0.82 -2.39
C LEU A 87 -17.63 -1.71 -2.92
N ASN A 88 -16.47 -1.67 -2.25
CA ASN A 88 -15.34 -2.56 -2.47
C ASN A 88 -14.88 -3.14 -1.11
N PRO A 89 -14.79 -4.47 -0.93
CA PRO A 89 -14.39 -5.04 0.36
C PRO A 89 -13.00 -4.56 0.81
N LYS A 90 -12.89 -4.09 2.06
CA LYS A 90 -11.63 -3.57 2.60
C LYS A 90 -10.53 -4.65 2.66
N THR A 91 -9.28 -4.19 2.72
CA THR A 91 -8.09 -5.02 2.96
C THR A 91 -7.27 -4.44 4.12
N LEU A 92 -7.86 -4.43 5.32
CA LEU A 92 -7.27 -3.85 6.54
C LEU A 92 -5.85 -4.37 6.83
N THR A 93 -5.62 -5.65 6.54
CA THR A 93 -4.31 -6.31 6.71
C THR A 93 -3.20 -5.71 5.86
N SER A 94 -3.52 -5.00 4.77
CA SER A 94 -2.51 -4.32 3.95
C SER A 94 -2.07 -2.98 4.52
N GLY A 95 -2.81 -2.41 5.49
CA GLY A 95 -2.63 -1.03 5.95
C GLY A 95 -3.13 0.05 4.97
N LEU A 96 -3.66 -0.35 3.81
CA LEU A 96 -4.31 0.51 2.82
C LEU A 96 -5.80 0.14 2.76
N ASP A 97 -6.51 0.40 3.85
CA ASP A 97 -7.81 -0.18 4.22
C ASP A 97 -8.84 -0.26 3.08
N ASP A 98 -9.19 0.89 2.50
CA ASP A 98 -10.21 1.01 1.44
C ASP A 98 -9.61 1.19 0.04
N TYR A 99 -8.28 0.98 -0.12
CA TYR A 99 -7.66 1.01 -1.45
C TYR A 99 -8.33 -0.05 -2.33
N PRO A 100 -8.87 0.33 -3.50
CA PRO A 100 -9.61 -0.58 -4.34
C PRO A 100 -8.82 -1.80 -4.82
N ARG A 101 -9.34 -2.99 -4.52
CA ARG A 101 -8.84 -4.28 -5.06
C ARG A 101 -9.94 -5.01 -5.84
N ALA A 102 -9.74 -6.28 -6.17
CA ALA A 102 -10.73 -7.09 -6.87
C ALA A 102 -12.09 -6.98 -6.15
N SER A 103 -13.17 -6.80 -6.91
CA SER A 103 -14.48 -6.46 -6.32
C SER A 103 -15.17 -7.68 -5.71
N HIS A 104 -14.73 -8.88 -6.08
CA HIS A 104 -15.20 -10.15 -5.53
C HIS A 104 -13.98 -10.88 -4.96
N PRO A 105 -13.72 -10.75 -3.65
CA PRO A 105 -12.59 -11.43 -3.01
C PRO A 105 -12.70 -12.94 -3.21
N THR A 106 -11.59 -13.58 -3.58
CA THR A 106 -11.50 -15.03 -3.79
C THR A 106 -10.10 -15.51 -3.43
N ASP A 107 -9.92 -16.82 -3.30
CA ASP A 107 -8.58 -17.37 -3.05
C ASP A 107 -7.62 -17.20 -4.24
N GLY A 108 -8.16 -16.86 -5.43
CA GLY A 108 -7.39 -16.63 -6.66
C GLY A 108 -6.78 -15.23 -6.81
N GLU A 109 -6.93 -14.35 -5.82
CA GLU A 109 -6.34 -13.00 -5.91
C GLU A 109 -4.81 -13.01 -5.81
N ARG A 110 -4.17 -12.06 -6.48
CA ARG A 110 -2.73 -11.79 -6.39
C ARG A 110 -2.53 -10.33 -5.99
N HIS A 111 -1.86 -10.10 -4.86
CA HIS A 111 -1.62 -8.76 -4.32
C HIS A 111 -0.15 -8.35 -4.50
N ILE A 112 0.09 -7.34 -5.34
CA ILE A 112 1.45 -6.97 -5.77
C ILE A 112 2.26 -6.33 -4.65
N ASP A 113 1.63 -5.50 -3.83
CA ASP A 113 2.24 -4.84 -2.69
C ASP A 113 2.84 -5.87 -1.72
N LEU A 114 2.07 -6.94 -1.45
CA LEU A 114 2.49 -8.05 -0.61
C LEU A 114 3.65 -8.84 -1.22
N ARG A 115 3.63 -9.09 -2.53
CA ARG A 115 4.77 -9.70 -3.25
C ARG A 115 6.03 -8.87 -3.07
N CYS A 116 5.93 -7.54 -3.21
CA CYS A 116 7.07 -6.64 -3.08
C CYS A 116 7.64 -6.61 -1.64
N TRP A 117 6.77 -6.65 -0.63
CA TRP A 117 7.21 -6.82 0.77
C TRP A 117 8.00 -8.11 0.99
N MET A 118 7.57 -9.20 0.35
CA MET A 118 8.27 -10.49 0.46
C MET A 118 9.61 -10.50 -0.29
N THR A 119 9.70 -9.78 -1.41
CA THR A 119 11.00 -9.54 -2.08
C THR A 119 11.98 -8.81 -1.15
N LEU A 120 11.53 -7.74 -0.49
CA LEU A 120 12.35 -6.98 0.45
C LEU A 120 12.79 -7.85 1.64
N ALA A 121 11.83 -8.53 2.27
CA ALA A 121 12.08 -9.35 3.46
C ALA A 121 13.05 -10.51 3.18
N SER A 122 12.88 -11.23 2.07
CA SER A 122 13.77 -12.33 1.67
C SER A 122 15.19 -11.83 1.35
N THR A 123 15.30 -10.68 0.67
CA THR A 123 16.58 -10.04 0.35
C THR A 123 17.35 -9.70 1.62
N ILE A 124 16.70 -9.05 2.59
CA ILE A 124 17.33 -8.63 3.83
C ILE A 124 17.70 -9.82 4.71
N LEU A 125 16.82 -10.82 4.80
CA LEU A 125 17.11 -12.03 5.55
C LEU A 125 18.32 -12.78 4.98
N GLY A 126 18.43 -12.87 3.65
CA GLY A 126 19.62 -13.43 2.98
C GLY A 126 20.90 -12.64 3.26
N LYS A 127 20.84 -11.29 3.23
CA LYS A 127 21.97 -10.41 3.61
C LYS A 127 22.41 -10.66 5.06
N LEU A 128 21.47 -10.79 5.99
CA LEU A 128 21.76 -11.06 7.40
C LEU A 128 22.47 -12.41 7.61
N TYR A 129 22.01 -13.47 6.96
CA TYR A 129 22.68 -14.77 7.04
C TYR A 129 24.08 -14.76 6.40
N THR A 130 24.26 -13.95 5.36
CA THR A 130 25.58 -13.74 4.73
C THR A 130 26.56 -13.15 5.74
N LEU A 131 26.14 -12.15 6.52
CA LEU A 131 27.00 -11.49 7.52
C LEU A 131 27.54 -12.45 8.58
N ILE A 132 26.75 -13.43 8.99
CA ILE A 132 27.14 -14.42 10.00
C ILE A 132 27.72 -15.71 9.40
N ASN A 133 28.04 -15.72 8.10
CA ASN A 133 28.58 -16.87 7.36
C ASN A 133 27.76 -18.17 7.56
N ASN A 134 26.44 -18.06 7.54
CA ASN A 134 25.55 -19.20 7.80
C ASN A 134 25.13 -19.90 6.50
N GLU A 135 24.94 -21.22 6.55
CA GLU A 135 24.53 -22.05 5.40
C GLU A 135 23.15 -21.69 4.82
N GLN A 136 22.25 -21.10 5.62
CA GLN A 136 20.92 -20.67 5.20
C GLN A 136 20.94 -19.48 4.23
N THR A 137 22.10 -18.83 4.04
CA THR A 137 22.31 -17.71 3.11
C THR A 137 21.74 -18.01 1.72
N ASN A 138 22.09 -19.18 1.16
CA ASN A 138 21.71 -19.53 -0.21
C ASN A 138 20.19 -19.68 -0.36
N GLN A 139 19.50 -20.20 0.64
CA GLN A 139 18.04 -20.42 0.57
C GLN A 139 17.29 -19.09 0.37
N TYR A 140 17.58 -18.09 1.22
CA TYR A 140 16.85 -16.83 1.18
C TYR A 140 17.27 -15.93 0.02
N LEU A 141 18.56 -15.92 -0.35
CA LEU A 141 19.03 -15.17 -1.52
C LEU A 141 18.50 -15.77 -2.84
N ASN A 142 18.46 -17.10 -2.98
CA ASN A 142 17.89 -17.73 -4.18
C ASN A 142 16.40 -17.41 -4.31
N TYR A 143 15.65 -17.43 -3.21
CA TYR A 143 14.23 -17.06 -3.24
C TYR A 143 14.03 -15.57 -3.54
N ALA A 144 14.85 -14.69 -2.98
CA ALA A 144 14.86 -13.26 -3.30
C ALA A 144 15.13 -13.02 -4.80
N GLN A 145 16.08 -13.74 -5.39
CA GLN A 145 16.38 -13.65 -6.83
C GLN A 145 15.18 -14.02 -7.71
N LEU A 146 14.40 -15.05 -7.34
CA LEU A 146 13.15 -15.37 -8.04
C LEU A 146 12.15 -14.21 -7.94
N LEU A 147 11.98 -13.63 -6.74
CA LEU A 147 11.04 -12.52 -6.56
C LEU A 147 11.51 -11.21 -7.23
N LEU A 148 12.83 -10.99 -7.36
CA LEU A 148 13.44 -9.85 -8.07
C LEU A 148 13.40 -10.00 -9.60
N ASN A 149 13.17 -11.20 -10.12
CA ASN A 149 13.08 -11.43 -11.55
C ASN A 149 11.92 -10.59 -12.15
N ASN A 150 12.26 -9.63 -13.01
CA ASN A 150 11.30 -8.70 -13.60
C ASN A 150 10.37 -9.38 -14.61
N GLU A 151 10.82 -10.43 -15.32
CA GLU A 151 9.95 -11.20 -16.23
C GLU A 151 8.85 -11.93 -15.45
N GLN A 152 9.19 -12.52 -14.31
CA GLN A 152 8.22 -13.18 -13.42
C GLN A 152 7.27 -12.16 -12.76
N LEU A 153 7.79 -11.00 -12.35
CA LEU A 153 6.95 -9.90 -11.86
C LEU A 153 5.96 -9.46 -12.95
N ASP A 154 6.44 -9.26 -14.18
CA ASP A 154 5.63 -8.81 -15.31
C ASP A 154 4.55 -9.83 -15.66
N GLN A 155 4.91 -11.12 -15.75
CA GLN A 155 3.98 -12.20 -16.04
C GLN A 155 2.80 -12.24 -15.05
N LEU A 156 3.07 -11.96 -13.77
CA LEU A 156 2.09 -12.10 -12.70
C LEU A 156 1.28 -10.83 -12.45
N HIS A 157 1.86 -9.66 -12.71
CA HIS A 157 1.34 -8.38 -12.23
C HIS A 157 1.35 -7.23 -13.24
N TRP A 158 2.02 -7.34 -14.39
CA TRP A 158 1.96 -6.30 -15.41
C TRP A 158 0.74 -6.50 -16.32
N SER A 159 -0.09 -5.47 -16.43
CA SER A 159 -1.20 -5.44 -17.37
C SER A 159 -0.79 -4.68 -18.63
N GLU A 160 -0.60 -5.39 -19.74
CA GLU A 160 -0.34 -4.74 -21.04
C GLU A 160 -1.53 -3.88 -21.49
N GLN A 161 -2.75 -4.30 -21.17
CA GLN A 161 -3.97 -3.56 -21.50
C GLN A 161 -4.00 -2.17 -20.83
N TYR A 162 -3.50 -2.07 -19.60
CA TYR A 162 -3.55 -0.84 -18.81
C TYR A 162 -2.20 -0.11 -18.72
N GLY A 163 -1.11 -0.75 -19.16
CA GLY A 163 0.25 -0.22 -19.07
C GLY A 163 0.66 0.09 -17.63
N MET A 164 0.33 -0.80 -16.70
CA MET A 164 0.64 -0.64 -15.27
C MET A 164 0.77 -1.98 -14.54
N TYR A 165 1.44 -1.93 -13.40
CA TYR A 165 1.38 -3.00 -12.42
C TYR A 165 0.07 -2.98 -11.63
N ALA A 166 -0.52 -4.15 -11.43
CA ALA A 166 -1.84 -4.28 -10.83
C ALA A 166 -1.98 -5.56 -9.97
N ASP A 167 -2.94 -5.49 -9.05
CA ASP A 167 -3.52 -6.69 -8.47
C ASP A 167 -4.32 -7.45 -9.53
N TYR A 168 -4.52 -8.75 -9.29
CA TYR A 168 -5.32 -9.63 -10.15
C TYR A 168 -6.39 -10.35 -9.33
N GLY A 169 -7.60 -10.50 -9.87
CA GLY A 169 -8.66 -11.25 -9.20
C GLY A 169 -10.01 -11.16 -9.93
N LEU A 170 -11.05 -11.71 -9.30
CA LEU A 170 -12.42 -11.68 -9.84
C LEU A 170 -12.99 -10.26 -9.65
N HIS A 171 -13.16 -9.52 -10.74
CA HIS A 171 -13.39 -8.09 -10.67
C HIS A 171 -14.37 -7.58 -11.73
N THR A 172 -15.01 -6.46 -11.40
CA THR A 172 -15.82 -5.60 -12.28
C THR A 172 -15.84 -4.21 -11.67
N ASP A 173 -15.76 -3.18 -12.52
CA ASP A 173 -15.91 -1.77 -12.15
C ASP A 173 -17.39 -1.35 -12.04
N TYR A 174 -18.32 -2.20 -12.53
CA TYR A 174 -19.75 -1.90 -12.60
C TYR A 174 -20.45 -2.23 -11.27
N ILE A 175 -20.07 -1.51 -10.23
CA ILE A 175 -20.59 -1.61 -8.87
C ILE A 175 -21.07 -0.24 -8.38
N GLN A 176 -22.17 -0.21 -7.63
CA GLN A 176 -22.68 1.03 -7.02
C GLN A 176 -23.30 0.74 -5.66
N LEU A 177 -23.31 1.75 -4.79
CA LEU A 177 -24.14 1.72 -3.58
C LEU A 177 -25.53 2.24 -3.93
N GLN A 178 -26.57 1.46 -3.60
CA GLN A 178 -27.97 1.80 -3.80
C GLN A 178 -28.69 1.83 -2.45
N ARG A 179 -29.50 2.88 -2.22
CA ARG A 179 -30.35 2.99 -1.02
C ARG A 179 -31.56 2.07 -1.17
N VAL A 180 -31.81 1.21 -0.19
CA VAL A 180 -32.99 0.34 -0.16
C VAL A 180 -33.71 0.43 1.21
N PRO A 181 -35.04 0.21 1.27
CA PRO A 181 -35.79 0.23 2.53
C PRO A 181 -35.49 -0.97 3.44
N ILE A 182 -35.62 -0.78 4.76
CA ILE A 182 -35.51 -1.85 5.77
C ILE A 182 -36.91 -2.42 6.07
N GLY A 183 -37.11 -3.72 5.80
CA GLY A 183 -38.34 -4.45 6.13
C GLY A 183 -39.42 -4.48 5.03
N LYS A 184 -40.49 -5.26 5.24
CA LYS A 184 -41.66 -5.27 4.34
C LYS A 184 -42.40 -3.93 4.44
N LEU A 185 -42.85 -3.41 3.29
CA LEU A 185 -43.73 -2.24 3.21
C LEU A 185 -44.92 -2.41 4.17
N ASN A 186 -44.96 -1.59 5.23
CA ASN A 186 -46.11 -1.53 6.12
C ASN A 186 -46.99 -0.36 5.66
N PRO A 187 -48.19 -0.59 5.09
CA PRO A 187 -48.99 0.47 4.45
C PRO A 187 -49.44 1.59 5.40
N GLN A 188 -49.33 1.37 6.71
CA GLN A 188 -49.78 2.28 7.77
C GLN A 188 -48.66 3.17 8.34
N GLN A 189 -47.39 2.96 7.96
CA GLN A 189 -46.29 3.84 8.41
C GLN A 189 -46.15 5.06 7.49
N PRO A 190 -46.10 6.29 8.04
CA PRO A 190 -45.78 7.49 7.25
C PRO A 190 -44.43 7.32 6.54
N GLN A 191 -44.33 7.74 5.28
CA GLN A 191 -43.09 7.66 4.48
C GLN A 191 -41.87 8.32 5.17
N GLN A 192 -42.10 9.25 6.10
CA GLN A 192 -41.05 9.96 6.83
C GLN A 192 -40.34 9.12 7.93
N GLN A 193 -40.84 7.93 8.28
CA GLN A 193 -40.23 7.07 9.32
C GLN A 193 -39.61 5.78 8.77
N GLN A 194 -39.51 5.62 7.44
CA GLN A 194 -38.92 4.41 6.84
C GLN A 194 -37.40 4.42 6.99
N GLN A 195 -36.88 3.46 7.75
CA GLN A 195 -35.44 3.25 7.83
C GLN A 195 -34.92 2.71 6.48
N THR A 196 -33.76 3.20 6.04
CA THR A 196 -33.11 2.78 4.79
C THR A 196 -31.65 2.44 5.06
N HIS A 197 -31.05 1.61 4.21
CA HIS A 197 -29.61 1.36 4.21
C HIS A 197 -29.04 1.39 2.78
N MET A 198 -27.74 1.70 2.65
CA MET A 198 -27.03 1.58 1.38
C MET A 198 -26.47 0.16 1.21
N ILE A 199 -26.83 -0.52 0.11
CA ILE A 199 -26.28 -1.81 -0.26
C ILE A 199 -25.57 -1.75 -1.62
N ARG A 200 -24.51 -2.53 -1.76
CA ARG A 200 -23.79 -2.74 -3.01
C ARG A 200 -24.65 -3.50 -4.01
N GLN A 201 -24.66 -3.04 -5.25
CA GLN A 201 -25.30 -3.66 -6.40
C GLN A 201 -24.33 -3.76 -7.56
N ILE A 202 -24.38 -4.88 -8.29
CA ILE A 202 -23.60 -5.09 -9.51
C ILE A 202 -24.47 -4.69 -10.70
N THR A 203 -24.08 -3.65 -11.42
CA THR A 203 -24.89 -3.09 -12.52
C THR A 203 -24.63 -3.76 -13.86
N ARG A 204 -23.55 -4.54 -13.99
CA ARG A 204 -23.25 -5.32 -15.20
C ARG A 204 -22.58 -6.65 -14.86
N GLN A 205 -23.41 -7.68 -14.62
CA GLN A 205 -22.92 -9.02 -14.27
C GLN A 205 -22.01 -9.64 -15.35
N SER A 206 -22.23 -9.32 -16.63
CA SER A 206 -21.43 -9.85 -17.75
C SER A 206 -19.98 -9.37 -17.78
N ASP A 207 -19.64 -8.28 -17.07
CA ASP A 207 -18.26 -7.80 -16.95
C ASP A 207 -17.45 -8.50 -15.84
N LEU A 208 -18.12 -9.30 -15.00
CA LEU A 208 -17.48 -10.01 -13.91
C LEU A 208 -16.61 -11.17 -14.43
N ASN A 209 -15.29 -11.00 -14.37
CA ASN A 209 -14.32 -12.03 -14.76
C ASN A 209 -13.00 -11.88 -14.01
N LEU A 210 -12.12 -12.87 -14.14
CA LEU A 210 -10.75 -12.79 -13.64
C LEU A 210 -9.94 -11.85 -14.54
N LYS A 211 -9.48 -10.73 -13.98
CA LYS A 211 -8.70 -9.71 -14.70
C LYS A 211 -7.79 -8.93 -13.77
N TYR A 212 -6.87 -8.17 -14.37
CA TYR A 212 -6.14 -7.13 -13.66
C TYR A 212 -7.09 -6.02 -13.19
N VAL A 213 -6.87 -5.53 -11.98
CA VAL A 213 -7.71 -4.52 -11.34
C VAL A 213 -7.25 -3.12 -11.75
N LYS A 214 -8.13 -2.33 -12.37
CA LYS A 214 -7.76 -1.07 -13.05
C LYS A 214 -7.77 0.15 -12.11
N HIS A 215 -7.04 0.06 -10.99
CA HIS A 215 -6.95 1.14 -10.00
C HIS A 215 -5.50 1.58 -9.80
N PHE A 216 -5.02 2.49 -10.67
CA PHE A 216 -3.68 3.06 -10.57
C PHE A 216 -3.54 3.96 -9.33
N GLY A 217 -2.49 3.75 -8.55
CA GLY A 217 -2.27 4.42 -7.27
C GLY A 217 -1.06 3.81 -6.55
N TYR A 218 -0.96 4.01 -5.24
CA TYR A 218 0.18 3.54 -4.45
C TYR A 218 0.47 2.05 -4.63
N ILE A 219 -0.55 1.18 -4.73
CA ILE A 219 -0.33 -0.27 -4.96
C ILE A 219 0.43 -0.52 -6.26
N SER A 220 0.10 0.18 -7.35
CA SER A 220 0.79 0.08 -8.63
C SER A 220 2.25 0.53 -8.58
N LEU A 221 2.62 1.34 -7.58
CA LEU A 221 3.97 1.87 -7.41
C LEU A 221 4.87 0.98 -6.53
N PHE A 222 4.36 -0.10 -5.94
CA PHE A 222 5.18 -0.94 -5.04
C PHE A 222 6.47 -1.47 -5.68
N PRO A 223 6.47 -1.96 -6.94
CA PRO A 223 7.72 -2.37 -7.59
C PRO A 223 8.78 -1.26 -7.68
N LEU A 224 8.34 0.00 -7.87
CA LEU A 224 9.21 1.18 -7.81
C LEU A 224 9.67 1.44 -6.37
N MET A 225 8.72 1.52 -5.42
CA MET A 225 8.98 1.86 -4.01
C MET A 225 9.93 0.86 -3.33
N THR A 226 9.90 -0.42 -3.72
CA THR A 226 10.82 -1.44 -3.22
C THR A 226 12.01 -1.70 -4.16
N ARG A 227 12.25 -0.81 -5.13
CA ARG A 227 13.43 -0.80 -6.01
C ARG A 227 13.66 -2.12 -6.78
N ILE A 228 12.56 -2.80 -7.15
CA ILE A 228 12.63 -4.09 -7.88
C ILE A 228 12.87 -3.88 -9.38
N LEU A 229 12.45 -2.74 -9.92
CA LEU A 229 12.49 -2.47 -11.36
C LEU A 229 13.93 -2.34 -11.86
N ASN A 230 14.22 -2.97 -13.00
CA ASN A 230 15.46 -2.74 -13.71
C ASN A 230 15.54 -1.28 -14.21
N SER A 231 16.66 -0.60 -13.96
CA SER A 231 16.88 0.81 -14.37
C SER A 231 16.81 1.05 -15.88
N GLN A 232 16.93 -0.01 -16.68
CA GLN A 232 16.85 0.01 -18.15
C GLN A 232 15.43 -0.30 -18.66
N SER A 233 14.51 -0.71 -17.79
CA SER A 233 13.17 -1.18 -18.21
C SER A 233 12.30 -0.04 -18.76
N PRO A 234 11.66 -0.18 -19.93
CA PRO A 234 10.68 0.81 -20.39
C PRO A 234 9.46 0.93 -19.45
N LYS A 235 9.19 -0.08 -18.62
CA LYS A 235 8.15 0.00 -17.58
C LYS A 235 8.50 0.98 -16.47
N LEU A 236 9.81 1.15 -16.16
CA LEU A 236 10.26 2.21 -15.24
C LEU A 236 9.94 3.58 -15.84
N GLU A 237 10.26 3.81 -17.11
CA GLU A 237 9.92 5.07 -17.78
C GLU A 237 8.41 5.36 -17.74
N LYS A 238 7.60 4.36 -18.07
CA LYS A 238 6.14 4.48 -18.02
C LYS A 238 5.66 4.96 -16.64
N ILE A 239 6.16 4.35 -15.57
CA ILE A 239 5.82 4.72 -14.20
C ILE A 239 6.28 6.14 -13.88
N LEU A 240 7.50 6.53 -14.26
CA LEU A 240 8.00 7.90 -14.05
C LEU A 240 7.14 8.95 -14.77
N ASN A 241 6.69 8.65 -16.00
CA ASN A 241 5.77 9.52 -16.74
C ASN A 241 4.40 9.61 -16.07
N ASP A 242 3.86 8.48 -15.61
CA ASP A 242 2.57 8.43 -14.93
C ASP A 242 2.59 9.16 -13.58
N LEU A 243 3.72 9.10 -12.86
CA LEU A 243 3.90 9.82 -11.60
C LEU A 243 3.71 11.32 -11.79
N GLN A 244 4.29 11.92 -12.82
CA GLN A 244 4.19 13.36 -13.11
C GLN A 244 2.88 13.79 -13.76
N ASN A 245 1.98 12.86 -14.07
CA ASN A 245 0.71 13.19 -14.71
C ASN A 245 -0.29 13.77 -13.70
N PRO A 246 -0.71 15.04 -13.82
CA PRO A 246 -1.65 15.67 -12.88
C PRO A 246 -3.04 15.03 -12.87
N SER A 247 -3.45 14.42 -13.99
CA SER A 247 -4.70 13.67 -14.11
C SER A 247 -4.63 12.29 -13.43
N LEU A 248 -3.45 11.84 -13.04
CA LEU A 248 -3.24 10.63 -12.26
C LEU A 248 -2.94 11.00 -10.81
N LEU A 249 -1.68 10.94 -10.39
CA LEU A 249 -1.27 11.04 -8.99
C LEU A 249 -0.62 12.39 -8.65
N TRP A 250 -0.12 13.13 -9.63
CA TRP A 250 0.69 14.33 -9.36
C TRP A 250 -0.16 15.49 -8.83
N THR A 251 0.31 16.12 -7.75
CA THR A 251 -0.23 17.38 -7.24
C THR A 251 0.92 18.31 -6.82
N GLN A 252 0.60 19.58 -6.58
CA GLN A 252 1.53 20.55 -5.98
C GLN A 252 1.76 20.32 -4.47
N TYR A 253 1.14 19.29 -3.87
CA TYR A 253 1.22 18.98 -2.44
C TYR A 253 1.82 17.60 -2.14
N GLY A 254 2.07 16.79 -3.18
CA GLY A 254 2.49 15.38 -3.07
C GLY A 254 1.73 14.45 -4.02
N LEU A 255 1.99 13.14 -3.94
CA LEU A 255 1.30 12.13 -4.75
C LEU A 255 0.02 11.66 -4.07
N ARG A 256 -1.08 11.60 -4.84
CA ARG A 256 -2.35 10.99 -4.42
C ARG A 256 -2.21 9.51 -4.14
N SER A 257 -3.00 8.98 -3.22
CA SER A 257 -3.09 7.54 -3.00
C SER A 257 -3.71 6.79 -4.18
N LEU A 258 -4.65 7.41 -4.89
CA LEU A 258 -5.40 6.82 -6.00
C LEU A 258 -5.58 7.86 -7.11
N ALA A 259 -5.42 7.42 -8.36
CA ALA A 259 -5.52 8.29 -9.53
C ALA A 259 -6.92 8.87 -9.70
N GLN A 260 -7.02 10.12 -10.14
CA GLN A 260 -8.31 10.79 -10.39
C GLN A 260 -9.15 10.10 -11.48
N THR A 261 -8.49 9.36 -12.37
CA THR A 261 -9.13 8.55 -13.42
C THR A 261 -9.75 7.25 -12.90
N SER A 262 -9.51 6.88 -11.64
CA SER A 262 -10.14 5.71 -11.02
C SER A 262 -11.62 5.96 -10.77
N SER A 263 -12.45 4.97 -11.06
CA SER A 263 -13.89 4.98 -10.75
C SER A 263 -14.20 5.12 -9.24
N LEU A 264 -13.19 4.88 -8.39
CA LEU A 264 -13.30 4.92 -6.93
C LEU A 264 -12.53 6.08 -6.28
N TYR A 265 -12.00 7.02 -7.06
CA TYR A 265 -11.37 8.23 -6.52
C TYR A 265 -12.40 9.12 -5.80
N GLY A 266 -12.13 9.46 -4.54
CA GLY A 266 -13.00 10.26 -3.69
C GLY A 266 -14.35 9.61 -3.35
N ILE A 267 -14.52 8.32 -3.64
CA ILE A 267 -15.79 7.61 -3.42
C ILE A 267 -15.79 6.92 -2.06
N ARG A 268 -16.81 7.21 -1.24
CA ARG A 268 -17.06 6.53 0.05
C ARG A 268 -17.22 5.02 -0.12
N ASN A 269 -16.83 4.23 0.88
CA ASN A 269 -16.94 2.76 0.78
C ASN A 269 -18.27 2.22 1.29
N THR A 270 -18.87 2.88 2.28
CA THR A 270 -20.19 2.54 2.83
C THR A 270 -21.01 3.81 2.99
N GLU A 271 -22.17 3.74 3.62
CA GLU A 271 -22.93 4.94 4.00
C GLU A 271 -22.14 5.87 4.93
N HIS A 272 -21.31 5.30 5.79
CA HIS A 272 -20.63 5.98 6.89
C HIS A 272 -19.10 6.05 6.75
N ASP A 273 -18.50 5.26 5.85
CA ASP A 273 -17.06 5.23 5.63
C ASP A 273 -16.65 6.20 4.51
N PRO A 274 -16.14 7.41 4.82
CA PRO A 274 -15.61 8.32 3.81
C PRO A 274 -14.39 7.72 3.09
N PRO A 275 -14.01 8.25 1.92
CA PRO A 275 -12.78 7.83 1.24
C PRO A 275 -11.55 8.07 2.14
N TYR A 276 -10.66 7.08 2.21
CA TYR A 276 -9.43 7.16 3.01
C TYR A 276 -8.19 7.07 2.13
N TRP A 277 -7.85 5.88 1.63
CA TRP A 277 -6.79 5.62 0.65
C TRP A 277 -7.28 5.82 -0.80
N ARG A 278 -8.25 6.71 -1.02
CA ARG A 278 -8.91 6.97 -2.31
C ARG A 278 -8.69 8.38 -2.86
N GLY A 279 -7.56 9.00 -2.58
CA GLY A 279 -7.15 10.26 -3.20
C GLY A 279 -6.18 11.07 -2.35
N ALA A 280 -6.33 11.01 -1.02
CA ALA A 280 -5.51 11.76 -0.08
C ALA A 280 -4.01 11.45 -0.23
N ILE A 281 -3.18 12.38 0.24
CA ILE A 281 -1.72 12.33 0.17
C ILE A 281 -1.19 11.82 1.51
N TRP A 282 -0.41 10.74 1.45
CA TRP A 282 0.16 10.07 2.62
C TRP A 282 1.69 10.14 2.60
N ILE A 283 2.27 10.60 3.71
CA ILE A 283 3.72 10.91 3.77
C ILE A 283 4.58 9.65 3.77
N ASN A 284 4.14 8.55 4.38
CA ASN A 284 4.85 7.26 4.32
C ASN A 284 5.07 6.76 2.88
N MET A 285 4.03 6.79 2.04
CA MET A 285 4.10 6.33 0.66
C MET A 285 4.93 7.30 -0.20
N ASN A 286 4.75 8.61 0.00
CA ASN A 286 5.55 9.62 -0.67
C ASN A 286 7.04 9.53 -0.30
N TYR A 287 7.37 9.22 0.96
CA TYR A 287 8.75 8.96 1.38
C TYR A 287 9.35 7.76 0.62
N MET A 288 8.60 6.65 0.51
CA MET A 288 9.08 5.48 -0.25
C MET A 288 9.29 5.79 -1.74
N VAL A 289 8.41 6.59 -2.35
CA VAL A 289 8.61 7.04 -3.74
C VAL A 289 9.82 7.96 -3.87
N LEU A 290 10.01 8.93 -2.97
CA LEU A 290 11.22 9.78 -2.97
C LEU A 290 12.51 8.97 -2.80
N SER A 291 12.50 8.01 -1.87
CA SER A 291 13.61 7.06 -1.65
C SER A 291 13.94 6.28 -2.93
N ALA A 292 12.93 5.79 -3.64
CA ALA A 292 13.13 5.09 -4.90
C ALA A 292 13.62 6.02 -6.03
N LEU A 293 13.06 7.23 -6.15
CA LEU A 293 13.49 8.20 -7.16
C LEU A 293 14.95 8.62 -6.94
N GLN A 294 15.37 8.80 -5.69
CA GLN A 294 16.77 9.08 -5.37
C GLN A 294 17.69 7.93 -5.77
N HIS A 295 17.29 6.69 -5.48
CA HIS A 295 18.00 5.49 -5.94
C HIS A 295 18.15 5.48 -7.47
N TYR A 296 17.05 5.59 -8.22
CA TYR A 296 17.09 5.56 -9.69
C TYR A 296 17.79 6.78 -10.31
N ALA A 297 17.86 7.90 -9.61
CA ALA A 297 18.65 9.06 -10.04
C ALA A 297 20.16 8.82 -9.97
N LYS A 298 20.62 7.91 -9.08
CA LYS A 298 22.03 7.53 -8.91
C LYS A 298 22.39 6.25 -9.67
N THR A 299 21.43 5.38 -9.92
CA THR A 299 21.62 4.14 -10.67
C THR A 299 21.80 4.42 -12.16
N SER A 300 22.82 3.81 -12.78
CA SER A 300 23.05 3.91 -14.22
C SER A 300 21.84 3.42 -15.02
N GLY A 301 21.35 4.24 -15.94
CA GLY A 301 20.19 3.96 -16.78
C GLY A 301 19.69 5.21 -17.51
N PRO A 302 18.91 5.04 -18.59
CA PRO A 302 18.43 6.12 -19.47
C PRO A 302 17.45 7.07 -18.77
N TYR A 303 16.90 6.67 -17.62
CA TYR A 303 15.89 7.44 -16.91
C TYR A 303 16.39 8.11 -15.62
N SER A 304 17.71 8.09 -15.38
CA SER A 304 18.33 8.66 -14.16
C SER A 304 18.06 10.16 -14.02
N ASP A 305 18.23 10.95 -15.09
CA ASP A 305 17.94 12.39 -15.08
C ASP A 305 16.44 12.68 -14.85
N LYS A 306 15.56 11.88 -15.47
CA LYS A 306 14.11 11.98 -15.25
C LYS A 306 13.76 11.69 -13.78
N ALA A 307 14.30 10.63 -13.20
CA ALA A 307 14.11 10.30 -11.78
C ALA A 307 14.60 11.45 -10.87
N ARG A 308 15.76 12.03 -11.17
CA ARG A 308 16.33 13.18 -10.43
C ARG A 308 15.44 14.41 -10.47
N GLN A 309 14.89 14.73 -11.64
CA GLN A 309 13.97 15.85 -11.82
C GLN A 309 12.67 15.65 -11.02
N ILE A 310 12.07 14.45 -11.12
CA ILE A 310 10.84 14.11 -10.39
C ILE A 310 11.07 14.20 -8.88
N TYR A 311 12.19 13.64 -8.40
CA TYR A 311 12.59 13.70 -7.00
C TYR A 311 12.62 15.15 -6.49
N GLY A 312 13.32 16.05 -7.17
CA GLY A 312 13.46 17.44 -6.75
C GLY A 312 12.13 18.18 -6.66
N GLN A 313 11.24 17.96 -7.64
CA GLN A 313 9.91 18.58 -7.67
C GLN A 313 9.00 18.02 -6.57
N LEU A 314 8.92 16.69 -6.43
CA LEU A 314 8.05 16.05 -5.44
C LEU A 314 8.46 16.41 -4.02
N ARG A 315 9.77 16.40 -3.74
CA ARG A 315 10.33 16.78 -2.44
C ARG A 315 9.96 18.22 -2.09
N THR A 316 10.11 19.14 -3.04
CA THR A 316 9.75 20.56 -2.85
C THR A 316 8.26 20.72 -2.55
N ASN A 317 7.39 20.03 -3.30
CA ASN A 317 5.94 20.09 -3.10
C ASN A 317 5.53 19.64 -1.69
N LEU A 318 6.08 18.52 -1.22
CA LEU A 318 5.77 17.97 0.11
C LEU A 318 6.24 18.90 1.23
N ILE A 319 7.50 19.34 1.20
CA ILE A 319 8.07 20.23 2.22
C ILE A 319 7.29 21.54 2.26
N THR A 320 7.05 22.16 1.10
CA THR A 320 6.34 23.44 1.02
C THR A 320 4.92 23.32 1.56
N ASN A 321 4.19 22.27 1.19
CA ASN A 321 2.82 22.11 1.66
C ASN A 321 2.76 21.83 3.16
N MET A 322 3.57 20.90 3.67
CA MET A 322 3.58 20.56 5.09
C MET A 322 4.03 21.72 5.95
N TYR A 323 5.04 22.49 5.53
CA TYR A 323 5.46 23.71 6.22
C TYR A 323 4.34 24.75 6.25
N ARG A 324 3.69 25.02 5.11
CA ARG A 324 2.55 25.94 5.02
C ARG A 324 1.40 25.54 5.96
N VAL A 325 1.07 24.26 6.02
CA VAL A 325 0.01 23.75 6.92
C VAL A 325 0.45 23.90 8.38
N TYR A 326 1.68 23.52 8.70
CA TYR A 326 2.22 23.63 10.05
C TYR A 326 2.26 25.08 10.55
N GLU A 327 2.74 26.03 9.74
CA GLU A 327 2.71 27.46 10.10
C GLU A 327 1.30 27.96 10.36
N LYS A 328 0.32 27.52 9.56
CA LYS A 328 -1.06 27.98 9.69
C LYS A 328 -1.78 27.36 10.90
N THR A 329 -1.53 26.08 11.19
CA THR A 329 -2.34 25.33 12.16
C THR A 329 -1.59 24.92 13.42
N GLY A 330 -0.26 25.00 13.46
CA GLY A 330 0.58 24.48 14.54
C GLY A 330 0.63 22.94 14.62
N HIS A 331 0.13 22.23 13.60
CA HIS A 331 -0.07 20.77 13.65
C HIS A 331 0.47 20.07 12.41
N ILE A 332 0.98 18.86 12.62
CA ILE A 332 1.25 17.87 11.56
C ILE A 332 0.07 16.90 11.53
N TRP A 333 -0.34 16.52 10.33
CA TRP A 333 -1.55 15.70 10.11
C TRP A 333 -1.21 14.33 9.56
N GLU A 334 -2.13 13.40 9.75
CA GLU A 334 -2.05 12.00 9.31
C GLU A 334 -1.98 11.88 7.77
N GLN A 335 -2.79 12.69 7.08
CA GLN A 335 -2.85 12.78 5.61
C GLN A 335 -3.17 14.22 5.18
N TYR A 336 -3.01 14.50 3.88
CA TYR A 336 -3.26 15.83 3.30
C TYR A 336 -4.22 15.74 2.10
N ASP A 337 -5.11 16.71 2.00
CA ASP A 337 -6.06 16.84 0.91
C ASP A 337 -5.35 17.07 -0.43
N ASP A 338 -5.70 16.32 -1.46
CA ASP A 338 -4.99 16.38 -2.75
C ASP A 338 -5.36 17.59 -3.62
N LYS A 339 -6.43 18.31 -3.27
CA LYS A 339 -6.92 19.49 -4.01
C LYS A 339 -6.45 20.80 -3.39
N THR A 340 -6.41 20.85 -2.06
CA THR A 340 -6.14 22.06 -1.27
C THR A 340 -4.83 22.00 -0.50
N GLY A 341 -4.28 20.80 -0.30
CA GLY A 341 -3.11 20.55 0.54
C GLY A 341 -3.37 20.70 2.04
N HIS A 342 -4.61 20.93 2.48
CA HIS A 342 -4.94 21.03 3.90
C HIS A 342 -4.75 19.69 4.63
N GLY A 343 -4.35 19.74 5.90
CA GLY A 343 -4.27 18.56 6.75
C GLY A 343 -5.65 17.96 7.02
N GLN A 344 -5.73 16.62 7.04
CA GLN A 344 -6.94 15.84 7.28
C GLN A 344 -6.64 14.65 8.21
N GLY A 345 -7.68 14.15 8.88
CA GLY A 345 -7.57 13.01 9.79
C GLY A 345 -7.02 13.39 11.17
N SER A 346 -6.29 12.47 11.79
CA SER A 346 -5.76 12.64 13.14
C SER A 346 -4.68 13.73 13.21
N HIS A 347 -4.65 14.47 14.33
CA HIS A 347 -3.63 15.49 14.63
C HIS A 347 -3.47 15.70 16.15
N SER A 348 -2.31 16.13 16.67
CA SER A 348 -0.99 16.17 16.01
C SER A 348 -0.49 14.76 15.71
N PHE A 349 -0.25 14.43 14.44
CA PHE A 349 0.20 13.11 14.00
C PHE A 349 1.69 13.12 13.71
N THR A 350 2.50 12.97 14.75
CA THR A 350 3.96 12.75 14.63
C THR A 350 4.31 11.27 14.48
N GLY A 351 3.41 10.48 13.87
CA GLY A 351 3.67 9.13 13.40
C GLY A 351 4.50 9.15 12.11
N TRP A 352 4.04 8.50 11.04
CA TRP A 352 4.80 8.51 9.78
C TRP A 352 4.95 9.90 9.15
N SER A 353 4.12 10.88 9.48
CA SER A 353 4.28 12.23 8.94
C SER A 353 5.56 12.91 9.43
N SER A 354 6.20 12.39 10.49
CA SER A 354 7.54 12.78 10.93
C SER A 354 8.64 12.44 9.91
N LEU A 355 8.37 11.56 8.93
CA LEU A 355 9.29 11.27 7.82
C LEU A 355 9.62 12.52 7.01
N ILE A 356 8.85 13.61 7.11
CA ILE A 356 9.22 14.89 6.50
C ILE A 356 10.60 15.39 6.95
N VAL A 357 11.05 15.05 8.16
CA VAL A 357 12.40 15.38 8.64
C VAL A 357 13.48 14.62 7.86
N LEU A 358 13.23 13.34 7.55
CA LEU A 358 14.13 12.54 6.71
C LEU A 358 14.12 13.04 5.27
N ILE A 359 12.95 13.42 4.75
CA ILE A 359 12.82 14.05 3.42
C ILE A 359 13.63 15.36 3.35
N MET A 360 13.52 16.23 4.36
CA MET A 360 14.26 17.50 4.42
C MET A 360 15.78 17.28 4.53
N SER A 361 16.22 16.26 5.27
CA SER A 361 17.64 15.93 5.41
C SER A 361 18.19 15.06 4.28
N GLU A 362 17.35 14.64 3.34
CA GLU A 362 17.69 13.73 2.24
C GLU A 362 18.29 12.40 2.72
N LEU A 363 17.91 11.97 3.92
CA LEU A 363 18.31 10.72 4.53
C LEU A 363 17.33 9.63 4.12
N TYR A 364 17.69 8.90 3.06
CA TYR A 364 17.00 7.70 2.59
C TYR A 364 17.92 6.49 2.72
N ASP A 365 17.40 5.30 2.41
CA ASP A 365 18.11 4.02 2.50
C ASP A 365 19.21 3.85 1.40
N ASP A 366 19.95 4.91 1.07
CA ASP A 366 20.71 5.13 -0.19
C ASP A 366 22.22 5.18 -0.06
#